data_AF-J1EHB1-F1
#
_entry.id   AF-J1EHB1-F1
#
_cell.length_a   1.000
_cell.length_b   1.000
_cell.length_c   1.000
_cell.angle_alpha   90.00
_cell.angle_beta   90.00
_cell.angle_gamma   90.00
#
_symmetry.space_group_name_H-M   'P 1'
#
loop_
_entity.id
_entity.type
_entity.pdbx_description
1 polymer ?
#
loop_
_entity_poly.entity_id
_entity_poly.type
_entity_poly.pdbx_seq_one_letter_code
_entity_poly.pdbx_strand_id
1 'polypeptide(L)'
;MEVVPVSVLQALEAVSADTGIALPPLLRHLVAGGATVYRPDWASTWRERCLSAPPPLISCRDFEWLDAPGVSTTAGEWLNPAYQNGQRLLPFAETGAGDAWCLVPIDGALQPGVALVRHDSGVSEVGYRSFQDFACVQLLQALADLSDWTGEDGFSAEQACQVVRSDVDQVAAGMDATTGAWLRALSRAQPLLREVRDGPRSPPRTVLSLVSQSALYEALGRFCPPDVPALPITARWECAPAMARSKALLAAKAPPDWRALARKPGGKLAALRAHQQAHGSTLQQAKAAVDDFINQNPAPTP
;
A
#
# COMPACT_ATOMS: atom_id res chain seq x y z
N MET A 1 -29.06 1.21 -6.30
CA MET A 1 -28.16 0.29 -5.58
C MET A 1 -27.10 1.13 -4.92
N GLU A 2 -27.15 1.23 -3.60
CA GLU A 2 -26.12 1.91 -2.82
C GLU A 2 -24.88 1.01 -2.82
N VAL A 3 -23.75 1.50 -3.33
CA VAL A 3 -22.49 0.75 -3.34
C VAL A 3 -21.95 0.80 -1.92
N VAL A 4 -21.99 -0.34 -1.21
CA VAL A 4 -21.35 -0.45 0.11
C VAL A 4 -19.84 -0.30 -0.09
N PRO A 5 -19.19 0.67 0.57
CA PRO A 5 -17.75 0.86 0.42
C PRO A 5 -16.99 -0.37 0.93
N VAL A 6 -16.01 -0.83 0.16
CA VAL A 6 -15.13 -1.93 0.53
C VAL A 6 -14.29 -1.49 1.73
N SER A 7 -14.30 -2.29 2.80
CA SER A 7 -13.47 -2.04 3.98
C SER A 7 -11.99 -2.37 3.71
N VAL A 8 -11.08 -1.76 4.47
CA VAL A 8 -9.63 -2.07 4.41
C VAL A 8 -9.38 -3.57 4.61
N LEU A 9 -10.10 -4.19 5.56
CA LEU A 9 -10.01 -5.62 5.81
C LEU A 9 -10.34 -6.45 4.56
N GLN A 10 -11.45 -6.14 3.88
CA GLN A 10 -11.85 -6.86 2.67
C GLN A 10 -10.83 -6.69 1.53
N ALA A 11 -10.23 -5.51 1.38
CA ALA A 11 -9.17 -5.28 0.40
C ALA A 11 -7.92 -6.11 0.71
N LEU A 12 -7.49 -6.13 1.98
CA LEU A 12 -6.37 -6.97 2.43
C LEU A 12 -6.66 -8.46 2.25
N GLU A 13 -7.88 -8.92 2.51
CA GLU A 13 -8.29 -10.31 2.33
C GLU A 13 -8.31 -10.72 0.85
N ALA A 14 -8.73 -9.82 -0.05
CA ALA A 14 -8.65 -10.06 -1.49
C ALA A 14 -7.20 -10.21 -1.95
N VAL A 15 -6.30 -9.27 -1.58
CA VAL A 15 -4.88 -9.35 -1.93
C VAL A 15 -4.21 -10.58 -1.26
N SER A 16 -4.63 -10.94 -0.05
CA SER A 16 -4.19 -12.17 0.63
C SER A 16 -4.54 -13.43 -0.16
N ALA A 17 -5.76 -13.51 -0.69
CA ALA A 17 -6.18 -14.63 -1.53
C ALA A 17 -5.38 -14.68 -2.84
N ASP A 18 -5.15 -13.53 -3.48
CA ASP A 18 -4.44 -13.45 -4.77
C ASP A 18 -2.94 -13.76 -4.64
N THR A 19 -2.31 -13.32 -3.55
CA THR A 19 -0.87 -13.54 -3.29
C THR A 19 -0.60 -14.86 -2.56
N GLY A 20 -1.61 -15.45 -1.94
CA GLY A 20 -1.44 -16.60 -1.04
C GLY A 20 -0.63 -16.27 0.22
N ILE A 21 -0.54 -14.99 0.61
CA ILE A 21 0.10 -14.56 1.85
C ILE A 21 -0.96 -14.48 2.92
N ALA A 22 -0.86 -15.29 3.98
CA ALA A 22 -1.85 -15.29 5.05
C ALA A 22 -1.82 -13.97 5.84
N LEU A 23 -3.00 -13.37 6.09
CA LEU A 23 -3.10 -12.19 6.94
C LEU A 23 -2.84 -12.54 8.42
N PRO A 24 -1.85 -11.88 9.07
CA PRO A 24 -1.57 -12.06 10.49
C PRO A 24 -2.80 -11.71 11.35
N PRO A 25 -3.09 -12.48 12.42
CA PRO A 25 -4.23 -12.24 13.30
C PRO A 25 -4.25 -10.82 13.89
N LEU A 26 -3.08 -10.31 14.30
CA LEU A 26 -2.94 -8.94 14.82
C LEU A 26 -3.31 -7.91 13.76
N LEU A 27 -2.80 -8.01 12.52
CA LEU A 27 -3.15 -7.09 11.44
C LEU A 27 -4.67 -7.08 11.20
N ARG A 28 -5.29 -8.27 11.10
CA ARG A 28 -6.75 -8.41 10.97
C ARG A 28 -7.50 -7.71 12.10
N HIS A 29 -7.05 -7.89 13.34
CA HIS A 29 -7.65 -7.24 14.51
C HIS A 29 -7.61 -5.71 14.41
N LEU A 30 -6.47 -5.13 14.03
CA LEU A 30 -6.29 -3.67 13.96
C LEU A 30 -7.17 -3.01 12.87
N VAL A 31 -7.31 -3.65 11.71
CA VAL A 31 -8.09 -3.07 10.59
C VAL A 31 -9.59 -3.33 10.70
N ALA A 32 -10.02 -4.35 11.47
CA ALA A 32 -11.43 -4.73 11.58
C ALA A 32 -12.31 -3.61 12.17
N GLY A 33 -11.76 -2.76 13.03
CA GLY A 33 -12.49 -1.64 13.65
C GLY A 33 -12.69 -0.43 12.75
N GLY A 34 -12.06 -0.38 11.57
CA GLY A 34 -12.15 0.75 10.64
C GLY A 34 -11.46 2.04 11.09
N ALA A 35 -10.74 2.02 12.21
CA ALA A 35 -9.98 3.15 12.74
C ALA A 35 -8.74 3.50 11.87
N THR A 36 -8.36 2.64 10.93
CA THR A 36 -7.21 2.79 10.04
C THR A 36 -7.50 3.65 8.79
N VAL A 37 -8.67 4.26 8.70
CA VAL A 37 -9.07 5.09 7.54
C VAL A 37 -8.96 6.58 7.88
N TYR A 38 -8.04 7.28 7.24
CA TYR A 38 -7.93 8.73 7.33
C TYR A 38 -9.03 9.39 6.49
N ARG A 39 -10.03 9.94 7.18
CA ARG A 39 -11.18 10.59 6.52
C ARG A 39 -10.79 11.96 5.93
N PRO A 40 -11.57 12.53 4.99
CA PRO A 40 -11.26 13.85 4.40
C PRO A 40 -11.11 15.00 5.40
N ASP A 41 -11.72 14.89 6.59
CA ASP A 41 -11.61 15.84 7.68
C ASP A 41 -10.42 15.59 8.61
N TRP A 42 -9.54 14.63 8.28
CA TRP A 42 -8.36 14.30 9.08
C TRP A 42 -7.49 15.53 9.36
N ALA A 43 -7.17 16.32 8.35
CA ALA A 43 -6.30 17.49 8.49
C ALA A 43 -6.81 18.52 9.53
N SER A 44 -8.14 18.62 9.74
CA SER A 44 -8.73 19.52 10.74
C SER A 44 -9.07 18.86 12.07
N THR A 45 -9.06 17.53 12.15
CA THR A 45 -9.53 16.78 13.33
C THR A 45 -8.48 15.84 13.95
N TRP A 46 -7.32 15.66 13.29
CA TRP A 46 -6.30 14.68 13.67
C TRP A 46 -5.89 14.82 15.14
N ARG A 47 -5.70 16.05 15.63
CA ARG A 47 -5.25 16.30 17.00
C ARG A 47 -6.23 15.77 18.04
N GLU A 48 -7.52 16.05 17.86
CA GLU A 48 -8.58 15.57 18.75
C GLU A 48 -8.73 14.05 18.65
N ARG A 49 -8.65 13.51 17.42
CA ARG A 49 -8.72 12.06 17.18
C ARG A 49 -7.57 11.32 17.83
N CYS A 50 -6.34 11.84 17.77
CA CYS A 50 -5.19 11.24 18.44
C CYS A 50 -5.40 11.07 19.96
N LEU A 51 -6.14 11.98 20.60
CA LEU A 51 -6.41 11.94 22.04
C LEU A 51 -7.62 11.08 22.43
N SER A 52 -8.58 10.89 21.51
CA SER A 52 -9.87 10.25 21.81
C SER A 52 -10.00 8.84 21.23
N ALA A 53 -9.61 8.65 19.98
CA ALA A 53 -9.69 7.39 19.24
C ALA A 53 -8.63 7.37 18.13
N PRO A 54 -7.33 7.30 18.50
CA PRO A 54 -6.26 7.29 17.52
C PRO A 54 -6.33 6.04 16.63
N PRO A 55 -6.03 6.14 15.33
CA PRO A 55 -5.69 4.97 14.53
C PRO A 55 -4.59 4.16 15.23
N PRO A 56 -4.65 2.82 15.21
CA PRO A 56 -3.56 2.02 15.77
C PRO A 56 -2.26 2.30 15.02
N LEU A 57 -1.12 2.19 15.69
CA LEU A 57 0.21 2.55 15.19
C LEU A 57 0.40 4.03 14.82
N ILE A 58 -0.48 4.95 15.22
CA ILE A 58 -0.31 6.39 14.94
C ILE A 58 0.98 6.98 15.55
N SER A 59 1.52 6.35 16.60
CA SER A 59 2.75 6.79 17.25
C SER A 59 4.01 6.33 16.52
N CYS A 60 3.86 5.51 15.48
CA CYS A 60 4.98 4.96 14.74
C CYS A 60 5.46 5.97 13.70
N ARG A 61 6.76 6.27 13.73
CA ARG A 61 7.38 7.17 12.76
C ARG A 61 7.28 6.61 11.34
N ASP A 62 7.02 7.49 10.38
CA ASP A 62 6.91 7.18 8.94
C ASP A 62 5.98 5.99 8.65
N PHE A 63 4.80 6.01 9.25
CA PHE A 63 3.81 4.96 9.08
C PHE A 63 2.42 5.54 8.84
N GLU A 64 1.82 5.18 7.70
CA GLU A 64 0.48 5.56 7.30
C GLU A 64 -0.27 4.33 6.79
N TRP A 65 -1.45 4.05 7.34
CA TRP A 65 -2.29 2.97 6.82
C TRP A 65 -2.74 3.25 5.39
N LEU A 66 -2.66 2.22 4.53
CA LEU A 66 -3.32 2.26 3.23
C LEU A 66 -4.82 2.09 3.43
N ASP A 67 -5.61 2.89 2.72
CA ASP A 67 -7.04 2.67 2.58
C ASP A 67 -7.34 1.51 1.60
N ALA A 68 -8.59 1.10 1.47
CA ALA A 68 -8.96 -0.02 0.60
C ALA A 68 -8.56 0.18 -0.88
N PRO A 69 -8.80 1.36 -1.49
CA PRO A 69 -8.24 1.68 -2.80
C PRO A 69 -6.71 1.63 -2.85
N GLY A 70 -6.02 2.16 -1.84
CA GLY A 70 -4.56 2.19 -1.73
C GLY A 70 -3.96 0.80 -1.70
N VAL A 71 -4.49 -0.10 -0.87
CA VAL A 71 -4.07 -1.52 -0.84
C VAL A 71 -4.20 -2.15 -2.22
N SER A 72 -5.37 -2.00 -2.85
CA SER A 72 -5.67 -2.63 -4.14
C SER A 72 -4.80 -2.06 -5.28
N THR A 73 -4.60 -0.74 -5.28
CA THR A 73 -3.81 -0.04 -6.31
C THR A 73 -2.33 -0.36 -6.16
N THR A 74 -1.79 -0.27 -4.95
CA THR A 74 -0.38 -0.58 -4.69
C THR A 74 -0.06 -2.03 -5.03
N ALA A 75 -0.94 -2.99 -4.66
CA ALA A 75 -0.77 -4.40 -5.01
C ALA A 75 -0.94 -4.68 -6.52
N GLY A 76 -1.94 -4.09 -7.16
CA GLY A 76 -2.30 -4.38 -8.55
C GLY A 76 -1.40 -3.71 -9.59
N GLU A 77 -0.85 -2.53 -9.28
CA GLU A 77 -0.04 -1.73 -10.21
C GLU A 77 1.46 -1.86 -9.95
N TRP A 78 1.93 -1.47 -8.76
CA TRP A 78 3.35 -1.45 -8.45
C TRP A 78 3.84 -2.83 -8.02
N LEU A 79 3.24 -3.40 -6.98
CA LEU A 79 3.71 -4.63 -6.34
C LEU A 79 3.14 -5.90 -6.99
N ASN A 80 2.66 -5.78 -8.22
CA ASN A 80 2.13 -6.90 -8.98
C ASN A 80 3.28 -7.90 -9.25
N PRO A 81 3.10 -9.21 -8.96
CA PRO A 81 4.13 -10.21 -9.21
C PRO A 81 4.64 -10.24 -10.66
N ALA A 82 3.82 -9.84 -11.65
CA ALA A 82 4.24 -9.74 -13.04
C ALA A 82 5.32 -8.67 -13.29
N TYR A 83 5.39 -7.63 -12.46
CA TYR A 83 6.45 -6.62 -12.49
C TYR A 83 7.57 -6.91 -11.49
N GLN A 84 7.26 -7.61 -10.41
CA GLN A 84 8.19 -7.87 -9.31
C GLN A 84 8.93 -9.22 -9.44
N ASN A 85 9.18 -9.69 -10.67
CA ASN A 85 9.88 -10.96 -10.94
C ASN A 85 9.28 -12.17 -10.19
N GLY A 86 7.95 -12.21 -10.06
CA GLY A 86 7.23 -13.27 -9.35
C GLY A 86 7.19 -13.12 -7.83
N GLN A 87 7.80 -12.08 -7.26
CA GLN A 87 7.74 -11.81 -5.83
C GLN A 87 6.31 -11.54 -5.40
N ARG A 88 5.93 -12.14 -4.27
CA ARG A 88 4.60 -12.01 -3.67
C ARG A 88 4.71 -11.03 -2.52
N LEU A 89 3.99 -9.94 -2.61
CA LEU A 89 4.02 -8.82 -1.67
C LEU A 89 2.58 -8.42 -1.36
N LEU A 90 2.26 -8.20 -0.09
CA LEU A 90 0.95 -7.72 0.33
C LEU A 90 1.12 -6.39 1.08
N PRO A 91 0.84 -5.24 0.44
CA PRO A 91 0.99 -3.94 1.07
C PRO A 91 -0.13 -3.69 2.08
N PHE A 92 0.21 -3.09 3.22
CA PHE A 92 -0.76 -2.74 4.26
C PHE A 92 -0.63 -1.30 4.77
N ALA A 93 0.52 -0.67 4.56
CA ALA A 93 0.80 0.70 4.96
C ALA A 93 1.88 1.29 4.03
N GLU A 94 2.09 2.59 4.13
CA GLU A 94 3.15 3.31 3.44
C GLU A 94 3.86 4.30 4.37
N THR A 95 5.02 4.78 3.93
CA THR A 95 5.70 5.92 4.54
C THR A 95 5.24 7.21 3.87
N GLY A 96 5.46 8.36 4.49
CA GLY A 96 5.21 9.66 3.85
C GLY A 96 6.05 9.91 2.57
N ALA A 97 7.10 9.11 2.36
CA ALA A 97 7.90 9.12 1.13
C ALA A 97 7.35 8.21 0.02
N GLY A 98 6.28 7.44 0.30
CA GLY A 98 5.64 6.54 -0.66
C GLY A 98 6.27 5.14 -0.74
N ASP A 99 7.10 4.75 0.22
CA ASP A 99 7.58 3.38 0.37
C ASP A 99 6.50 2.49 0.98
N ALA A 100 6.38 1.23 0.55
CA ALA A 100 5.31 0.35 1.00
C ALA A 100 5.76 -0.61 2.09
N TRP A 101 5.06 -0.61 3.23
CA TRP A 101 5.15 -1.68 4.21
C TRP A 101 4.37 -2.90 3.71
N CYS A 102 5.07 -4.01 3.54
CA CYS A 102 4.54 -5.21 2.92
C CYS A 102 4.71 -6.44 3.81
N LEU A 103 3.70 -7.32 3.83
CA LEU A 103 3.88 -8.70 4.25
C LEU A 103 4.58 -9.47 3.13
N VAL A 104 5.52 -10.33 3.50
CA VAL A 104 6.31 -11.15 2.57
C VAL A 104 6.39 -12.60 3.07
N PRO A 105 6.29 -13.60 2.18
CA PRO A 105 6.49 -14.98 2.59
C PRO A 105 7.96 -15.19 3.00
N ILE A 106 8.17 -15.93 4.08
CA ILE A 106 9.49 -16.44 4.49
C ILE A 106 9.43 -17.95 4.38
N ASP A 107 10.35 -18.53 3.61
CA ASP A 107 10.38 -19.98 3.39
C ASP A 107 10.56 -20.75 4.71
N GLY A 108 9.70 -21.73 4.94
CA GLY A 108 9.69 -22.54 6.17
C GLY A 108 9.10 -21.84 7.40
N ALA A 109 8.70 -20.57 7.31
CA ALA A 109 8.02 -19.87 8.41
C ALA A 109 6.50 -20.08 8.38
N LEU A 110 5.89 -20.10 9.57
CA LEU A 110 4.43 -20.22 9.73
C LEU A 110 3.69 -18.89 9.54
N GLN A 111 4.40 -17.76 9.59
CA GLN A 111 3.86 -16.42 9.47
C GLN A 111 4.70 -15.63 8.45
N PRO A 112 4.08 -14.70 7.71
CA PRO A 112 4.84 -13.81 6.84
C PRO A 112 5.68 -12.83 7.65
N GLY A 113 6.83 -12.44 7.10
CA GLY A 113 7.62 -11.33 7.59
C GLY A 113 7.08 -9.97 7.15
N VAL A 114 7.75 -8.91 7.58
CA VAL A 114 7.48 -7.53 7.13
C VAL A 114 8.72 -6.93 6.50
N ALA A 115 8.54 -6.33 5.32
CA ALA A 115 9.57 -5.58 4.60
C ALA A 115 9.11 -4.14 4.37
N LEU A 116 10.06 -3.20 4.38
CA LEU A 116 9.87 -1.87 3.82
C LEU A 116 10.32 -1.89 2.36
N VAL A 117 9.37 -1.93 1.44
CA VAL A 117 9.63 -1.96 0.00
C VAL A 117 9.81 -0.54 -0.48
N ARG A 118 11.04 -0.20 -0.91
CA ARG A 118 11.37 1.16 -1.35
C ARG A 118 10.86 1.41 -2.76
N HIS A 119 10.21 2.55 -2.97
CA HIS A 119 9.64 2.89 -4.28
C HIS A 119 10.69 3.23 -5.32
N ASP A 120 11.90 3.59 -4.88
CA ASP A 120 12.98 4.13 -5.69
C ASP A 120 14.26 3.28 -5.71
N SER A 121 14.24 2.13 -5.04
CA SER A 121 15.39 1.24 -4.91
C SER A 121 15.14 -0.12 -5.53
N GLY A 122 16.16 -0.67 -6.18
CA GLY A 122 16.12 -2.00 -6.77
C GLY A 122 16.15 -3.16 -5.76
N VAL A 123 16.38 -2.85 -4.48
CA VAL A 123 16.57 -3.84 -3.41
C VAL A 123 15.87 -3.36 -2.14
N SER A 124 15.20 -4.28 -1.44
CA SER A 124 14.58 -4.03 -0.14
C SER A 124 14.85 -5.19 0.83
N GLU A 125 14.94 -4.92 2.12
CA GLU A 125 15.25 -5.92 3.14
C GLU A 125 13.99 -6.30 3.94
N VAL A 126 13.92 -7.57 4.35
CA VAL A 126 12.90 -8.03 5.29
C VAL A 126 13.38 -7.72 6.70
N GLY A 127 12.81 -6.69 7.32
CA GLY A 127 13.25 -6.22 8.63
C GLY A 127 12.71 -7.05 9.80
N TYR A 128 11.56 -7.71 9.63
CA TYR A 128 10.85 -8.35 10.74
C TYR A 128 10.35 -9.74 10.39
N ARG A 129 10.43 -10.67 11.34
CA ARG A 129 10.02 -12.08 11.17
C ARG A 129 8.51 -12.26 11.19
N SER A 130 7.79 -11.31 11.77
CA SER A 130 6.33 -11.31 11.84
C SER A 130 5.78 -9.88 11.93
N PHE A 131 4.48 -9.73 11.65
CA PHE A 131 3.79 -8.46 11.88
C PHE A 131 3.74 -8.06 13.37
N GLN A 132 3.74 -9.03 14.28
CA GLN A 132 3.80 -8.74 15.72
C GLN A 132 5.16 -8.17 16.11
N ASP A 133 6.26 -8.69 15.57
CA ASP A 133 7.61 -8.15 15.80
C ASP A 133 7.72 -6.73 15.27
N PHE A 134 7.21 -6.49 14.05
CA PHE A 134 7.11 -5.15 13.47
C PHE A 134 6.37 -4.19 14.41
N ALA A 135 5.13 -4.51 14.77
CA ALA A 135 4.32 -3.63 15.63
C ALA A 135 5.00 -3.39 16.99
N CYS A 136 5.62 -4.41 17.58
CA CYS A 136 6.32 -4.28 18.85
C CYS A 136 7.54 -3.37 18.73
N VAL A 137 8.38 -3.54 17.71
CA VAL A 137 9.57 -2.70 17.48
C VAL A 137 9.17 -1.25 17.25
N GLN A 138 8.17 -1.00 16.41
CA GLN A 138 7.71 0.37 16.13
C GLN A 138 7.20 1.07 17.40
N LEU A 139 6.42 0.37 18.24
CA LEU A 139 5.94 0.94 19.50
C LEU A 139 7.06 1.13 20.54
N LEU A 140 8.05 0.23 20.58
CA LEU A 140 9.23 0.41 21.44
C LEU A 140 10.02 1.67 21.07
N GLN A 141 10.18 1.93 19.77
CA GLN A 141 10.80 3.15 19.28
C GLN A 141 9.98 4.38 19.68
N ALA A 142 8.65 4.35 19.49
CA ALA A 142 7.76 5.43 19.92
C ALA A 142 7.80 5.70 21.44
N LEU A 143 7.94 4.65 22.26
CA LEU A 143 8.09 4.77 23.71
C LEU A 143 9.44 5.39 24.12
N ALA A 144 10.47 5.26 23.29
CA ALA A 144 11.80 5.76 23.58
C ALA A 144 12.03 7.20 23.11
N ASP A 145 11.16 7.74 22.26
CA ASP A 145 11.29 9.09 21.72
C ASP A 145 9.92 9.70 21.39
N LEU A 146 9.45 10.63 22.23
CA LEU A 146 8.20 11.35 22.04
C LEU A 146 8.44 12.74 21.40
N SER A 147 9.60 12.96 20.75
CA SER A 147 9.95 14.26 20.17
C SER A 147 8.96 14.72 19.10
N ASP A 148 8.43 13.79 18.31
CA ASP A 148 7.56 14.11 17.17
C ASP A 148 6.25 14.72 17.71
N TRP A 149 5.71 14.14 18.79
CA TRP A 149 4.51 14.64 19.48
C TRP A 149 4.73 15.97 20.22
N THR A 150 5.83 16.09 20.96
CA THR A 150 6.06 17.26 21.85
C THR A 150 6.70 18.45 21.14
N GLY A 151 7.38 18.20 20.02
CA GLY A 151 8.05 19.18 19.19
C GLY A 151 7.14 19.72 18.10
N GLU A 152 7.21 19.13 16.92
CA GLU A 152 6.54 19.62 15.71
C GLU A 152 5.02 19.66 15.87
N ASP A 153 4.43 18.65 16.50
CA ASP A 153 2.99 18.55 16.72
C ASP A 153 2.49 19.39 17.90
N GLY A 154 3.37 19.89 18.76
CA GLY A 154 3.03 20.79 19.87
C GLY A 154 2.08 20.20 20.92
N PHE A 155 2.07 18.90 21.16
CA PHE A 155 1.37 18.31 22.30
C PHE A 155 2.09 18.59 23.62
N SER A 156 1.31 18.69 24.72
CA SER A 156 1.90 18.66 26.06
C SER A 156 2.52 17.28 26.33
N ALA A 157 3.41 17.20 27.33
CA ALA A 157 4.01 15.93 27.74
C ALA A 157 2.94 14.89 28.14
N GLU A 158 1.90 15.32 28.84
CA GLU A 158 0.78 14.48 29.25
C GLU A 158 0.00 13.97 28.03
N GLN A 159 -0.28 14.86 27.08
CA GLN A 159 -0.98 14.50 25.86
C GLN A 159 -0.18 13.52 25.00
N ALA A 160 1.12 13.76 24.81
CA ALA A 160 1.99 12.84 24.08
C ALA A 160 2.02 11.45 24.73
N CYS A 161 2.12 11.39 26.07
CA CYS A 161 2.03 10.13 26.80
C CYS A 161 0.65 9.47 26.64
N GLN A 162 -0.45 10.23 26.64
CA GLN A 162 -1.80 9.71 26.43
C GLN A 162 -1.93 9.05 25.05
N VAL A 163 -1.44 9.70 23.99
CA VAL A 163 -1.49 9.16 22.62
C VAL A 163 -0.74 7.83 22.56
N VAL A 164 0.53 7.81 22.97
CA VAL A 164 1.37 6.60 22.88
C VAL A 164 0.84 5.47 23.76
N ARG A 165 0.30 5.77 24.95
CA ARG A 165 -0.30 4.73 25.82
C ARG A 165 -1.57 4.15 25.22
N SER A 166 -2.43 5.00 24.65
CA SER A 166 -3.65 4.55 23.96
C SER A 166 -3.30 3.66 22.78
N ASP A 167 -2.28 4.03 22.02
CA ASP A 167 -1.79 3.26 20.88
C ASP A 167 -1.25 1.87 21.30
N VAL A 168 -0.40 1.86 22.34
CA VAL A 168 0.09 0.61 22.95
C VAL A 168 -1.05 -0.26 23.44
N ASP A 169 -2.04 0.29 24.15
CA ASP A 169 -3.14 -0.48 24.69
C ASP A 169 -4.01 -1.12 23.60
N GLN A 170 -4.28 -0.39 22.51
CA GLN A 170 -5.00 -0.87 21.34
C GLN A 170 -4.23 -2.01 20.66
N VAL A 171 -2.95 -1.83 20.35
CA VAL A 171 -2.17 -2.84 19.63
C VAL A 171 -1.93 -4.07 20.49
N ALA A 172 -1.60 -3.88 21.77
CA ALA A 172 -1.38 -4.97 22.73
C ALA A 172 -2.64 -5.80 23.04
N ALA A 173 -3.84 -5.35 22.62
CA ALA A 173 -5.07 -6.13 22.75
C ALA A 173 -5.16 -7.28 21.75
N GLY A 174 -4.49 -7.15 20.58
CA GLY A 174 -4.42 -8.19 19.56
C GLY A 174 -3.13 -9.03 19.56
N MET A 175 -2.19 -8.72 20.46
CA MET A 175 -0.92 -9.45 20.61
C MET A 175 -1.05 -10.70 21.48
N ASP A 176 -0.04 -11.57 21.47
CA ASP A 176 0.09 -12.59 22.52
C ASP A 176 0.17 -11.95 23.92
N ALA A 177 -0.30 -12.69 24.92
CA ALA A 177 -0.45 -12.18 26.28
C ALA A 177 0.88 -11.70 26.89
N THR A 178 1.99 -12.34 26.58
CA THR A 178 3.30 -12.01 27.15
C THR A 178 3.82 -10.71 26.57
N THR A 179 3.83 -10.60 25.24
CA THR A 179 4.30 -9.40 24.53
C THR A 179 3.42 -8.19 24.83
N GLY A 180 2.09 -8.38 24.79
CA GLY A 180 1.13 -7.32 25.08
C GLY A 180 1.23 -6.80 26.52
N ALA A 181 1.38 -7.68 27.52
CA ALA A 181 1.55 -7.27 28.91
C ALA A 181 2.86 -6.50 29.12
N TRP A 182 3.94 -6.95 28.46
CA TRP A 182 5.24 -6.29 28.53
C TRP A 182 5.23 -4.88 27.94
N LEU A 183 4.67 -4.67 26.75
CA LEU A 183 4.54 -3.33 26.16
C LEU A 183 3.71 -2.39 27.03
N ARG A 184 2.59 -2.87 27.59
CA ARG A 184 1.76 -2.08 28.53
C ARG A 184 2.51 -1.71 29.80
N ALA A 185 3.36 -2.59 30.32
CA ALA A 185 4.18 -2.27 31.48
C ALA A 185 5.18 -1.15 31.17
N LEU A 186 5.82 -1.19 29.99
CA LEU A 186 6.74 -0.14 29.55
C LEU A 186 6.03 1.20 29.33
N SER A 187 4.85 1.21 28.71
CA SER A 187 4.10 2.45 28.46
C SER A 187 3.62 3.16 29.72
N ARG A 188 3.49 2.43 30.84
CA ARG A 188 3.10 2.96 32.16
C ARG A 188 4.26 3.54 32.97
N ALA A 189 5.48 3.46 32.48
CA ALA A 189 6.63 4.10 33.12
C ALA A 189 6.42 5.61 33.26
N GLN A 190 7.15 6.22 34.19
CA GLN A 190 7.16 7.67 34.33
C GLN A 190 7.88 8.30 33.12
N PRO A 191 7.28 9.33 32.47
CA PRO A 191 7.96 10.04 31.41
C PRO A 191 9.11 10.87 31.98
N LEU A 192 10.29 10.75 31.37
CA LEU A 192 11.50 11.50 31.75
C LEU A 192 12.13 12.12 30.51
N LEU A 193 12.74 13.30 30.69
CA LEU A 193 13.66 13.86 29.71
C LEU A 193 14.97 13.07 29.78
N ARG A 194 15.39 12.50 28.66
CA ARG A 194 16.61 11.70 28.53
C ARG A 194 17.45 12.20 27.36
N GLU A 195 18.77 12.14 27.52
CA GLU A 195 19.68 12.33 26.38
C GLU A 195 19.66 11.09 25.49
N VAL A 196 19.48 11.30 24.20
CA VAL A 196 19.56 10.25 23.17
C VAL A 196 20.52 10.67 22.09
N ARG A 197 21.16 9.69 21.47
CA ARG A 197 22.09 9.91 20.37
C ARG A 197 21.72 9.00 19.20
N ASP A 198 21.32 9.60 18.08
CA ASP A 198 20.82 8.84 16.90
C ASP A 198 21.92 8.06 16.16
N GLY A 199 23.19 8.42 16.37
CA GLY A 199 24.33 7.70 15.81
C GLY A 199 25.64 8.06 16.52
N PRO A 200 26.72 7.28 16.32
CA PRO A 200 27.97 7.47 17.07
C PRO A 200 28.54 8.89 16.98
N ARG A 201 28.35 9.56 15.84
CA ARG A 201 28.86 10.91 15.55
C ARG A 201 27.80 12.01 15.68
N SER A 202 26.53 11.67 15.91
CA SER A 202 25.47 12.67 16.04
C SER A 202 25.58 13.41 17.38
N PRO A 203 25.27 14.71 17.44
CA PRO A 203 25.15 15.40 18.72
C PRO A 203 24.02 14.77 19.54
N PRO A 204 24.16 14.70 20.88
CA PRO A 204 23.07 14.26 21.73
C PRO A 204 21.92 15.28 21.66
N ARG A 205 20.69 14.79 21.73
CA ARG A 205 19.48 15.59 21.89
C ARG A 205 18.71 15.13 23.11
N THR A 206 17.99 16.03 23.75
CA THR A 206 17.12 15.70 24.89
C THR A 206 15.72 15.42 24.39
N VAL A 207 15.14 14.29 24.79
CA VAL A 207 13.80 13.87 24.39
C VAL A 207 12.98 13.43 25.58
N LEU A 208 11.68 13.70 25.53
CA LEU A 208 10.75 13.04 26.44
C LEU A 208 10.62 11.57 26.03
N SER A 209 10.72 10.67 27.00
CA SER A 209 10.68 9.22 26.74
C SER A 209 10.05 8.47 27.91
N LEU A 210 9.47 7.31 27.64
CA LEU A 210 8.98 6.35 28.65
C LEU A 210 10.00 5.24 28.89
N VAL A 211 10.78 4.89 27.87
CA VAL A 211 11.86 3.89 27.90
C VAL A 211 13.20 4.57 27.63
N SER A 212 14.29 4.16 28.31
CA SER A 212 15.63 4.69 28.02
C SER A 212 16.20 4.13 26.72
N GLN A 213 17.13 4.83 26.08
CA GLN A 213 17.81 4.35 24.87
C GLN A 213 18.52 3.00 25.10
N SER A 214 19.12 2.78 26.27
CA SER A 214 19.73 1.50 26.63
C SER A 214 18.70 0.36 26.73
N ALA A 215 17.56 0.60 27.38
CA ALA A 215 16.49 -0.38 27.50
C ALA A 215 15.83 -0.66 26.15
N LEU A 216 15.72 0.35 25.27
CA LEU A 216 15.32 0.16 23.89
C LEU A 216 16.28 -0.80 23.17
N TYR A 217 17.60 -0.56 23.19
CA TYR A 217 18.55 -1.43 22.50
C TYR A 217 18.55 -2.86 23.03
N GLU A 218 18.43 -3.05 24.34
CA GLU A 218 18.26 -4.38 24.94
C GLU A 218 16.99 -5.07 24.44
N ALA A 219 15.87 -4.33 24.39
CA ALA A 219 14.59 -4.83 23.89
C ALA A 219 14.66 -5.19 22.40
N LEU A 220 15.27 -4.35 21.56
CA LEU A 220 15.45 -4.58 20.13
C LEU A 220 16.32 -5.81 19.84
N GLY A 221 17.26 -6.15 20.71
CA GLY A 221 18.06 -7.37 20.62
C GLY A 221 17.23 -8.66 20.60
N ARG A 222 15.96 -8.62 21.01
CA ARG A 222 15.02 -9.75 20.94
C ARG A 222 14.41 -9.96 19.55
N PHE A 223 14.46 -8.94 18.69
CA PHE A 223 13.79 -8.90 17.39
C PHE A 223 14.81 -8.93 16.25
N CYS A 224 15.57 -10.03 16.16
CA CYS A 224 16.52 -10.19 15.06
C CYS A 224 15.77 -10.35 13.72
N PRO A 225 16.19 -9.63 12.67
CA PRO A 225 15.68 -9.84 11.33
C PRO A 225 15.75 -11.33 10.89
N PRO A 226 14.87 -11.77 9.99
CA PRO A 226 15.01 -13.08 9.37
C PRO A 226 16.30 -13.16 8.55
N ASP A 227 16.94 -14.32 8.55
CA ASP A 227 18.09 -14.61 7.68
C ASP A 227 17.56 -15.00 6.30
N VAL A 228 17.19 -13.98 5.51
CA VAL A 228 16.66 -14.13 4.15
C VAL A 228 17.39 -13.19 3.20
N PRO A 229 17.56 -13.57 1.92
CA PRO A 229 18.12 -12.67 0.93
C PRO A 229 17.30 -11.40 0.80
N ALA A 230 17.97 -10.29 0.47
CA ALA A 230 17.27 -9.06 0.12
C ALA A 230 16.36 -9.29 -1.10
N LEU A 231 15.21 -8.63 -1.08
CA LEU A 231 14.20 -8.71 -2.12
C LEU A 231 14.63 -7.86 -3.32
N PRO A 232 14.81 -8.44 -4.52
CA PRO A 232 14.87 -7.64 -5.73
C PRO A 232 13.51 -7.00 -5.99
N ILE A 233 13.48 -5.68 -6.13
CA ILE A 233 12.26 -4.89 -6.33
C ILE A 233 12.42 -4.07 -7.60
N THR A 234 11.38 -4.04 -8.42
CA THR A 234 11.29 -3.12 -9.54
C THR A 234 10.68 -1.81 -9.04
N ALA A 235 11.38 -0.71 -9.29
CA ALA A 235 10.98 0.61 -8.84
C ALA A 235 9.61 0.99 -9.41
N ARG A 236 8.85 1.81 -8.67
CA ARG A 236 7.45 2.10 -8.98
C ARG A 236 7.27 2.73 -10.36
N TRP A 237 8.18 3.61 -10.79
CA TRP A 237 8.11 4.28 -12.10
C TRP A 237 8.46 3.37 -13.28
N GLU A 238 9.08 2.22 -13.04
CA GLU A 238 9.41 1.23 -14.07
C GLU A 238 8.25 0.27 -14.31
N CYS A 239 7.36 0.14 -13.33
CA CYS A 239 6.10 -0.59 -13.45
C CYS A 239 5.16 0.24 -14.33
N ALA A 240 5.06 -0.10 -15.61
CA ALA A 240 4.18 0.60 -16.53
C ALA A 240 2.75 0.60 -15.96
N PRO A 241 2.09 1.75 -15.78
CA PRO A 241 0.74 1.76 -15.27
C PRO A 241 -0.14 1.00 -16.27
N ALA A 242 -1.07 0.19 -15.79
CA ALA A 242 -2.08 -0.46 -16.63
C ALA A 242 -2.83 0.55 -17.52
N MET A 243 -2.79 1.84 -17.17
CA MET A 243 -3.24 2.96 -18.00
C MET A 243 -2.43 3.19 -19.29
N ALA A 244 -1.14 2.86 -19.39
CA ALA A 244 -0.39 3.07 -20.63
C ALA A 244 -0.83 2.11 -21.75
N ARG A 245 -1.23 0.88 -21.40
CA ARG A 245 -1.86 -0.05 -22.35
C ARG A 245 -3.32 0.28 -22.60
N SER A 246 -4.08 0.74 -21.60
CA SER A 246 -5.47 1.14 -21.81
C SER A 246 -5.58 2.43 -22.64
N LYS A 247 -4.70 3.42 -22.46
CA LYS A 247 -4.68 4.64 -23.29
C LYS A 247 -4.19 4.34 -24.71
N ALA A 248 -3.32 3.36 -24.92
CA ALA A 248 -2.95 2.90 -26.27
C ALA A 248 -4.08 2.09 -26.94
N LEU A 249 -4.87 1.32 -26.19
CA LEU A 249 -6.08 0.65 -26.68
C LEU A 249 -7.28 1.61 -26.86
N LEU A 250 -7.41 2.64 -26.03
CA LEU A 250 -8.46 3.67 -26.09
C LEU A 250 -8.09 4.83 -27.05
N ALA A 251 -6.81 5.00 -27.39
CA ALA A 251 -6.34 5.86 -28.47
C ALA A 251 -6.32 5.16 -29.83
N ALA A 252 -6.79 3.91 -29.92
CA ALA A 252 -7.33 3.42 -31.17
C ALA A 252 -8.58 4.25 -31.48
N LYS A 253 -8.40 5.31 -32.27
CA LYS A 253 -9.50 6.02 -32.96
C LYS A 253 -10.51 4.96 -33.39
N ALA A 254 -11.79 5.17 -33.05
CA ALA A 254 -12.88 4.36 -33.56
C ALA A 254 -12.59 4.05 -35.04
N PRO A 255 -12.56 2.77 -35.45
CA PRO A 255 -12.16 2.41 -36.80
C PRO A 255 -13.00 3.24 -37.77
N PRO A 256 -12.38 3.89 -38.77
CA PRO A 256 -13.08 4.76 -39.70
C PRO A 256 -14.29 4.02 -40.30
N ASP A 257 -15.46 4.65 -40.31
CA ASP A 257 -16.69 4.06 -40.86
C ASP A 257 -16.40 3.51 -42.25
N TRP A 258 -16.55 2.19 -42.40
CA TRP A 258 -16.21 1.49 -43.62
C TRP A 258 -17.03 2.00 -44.81
N ARG A 259 -18.23 2.56 -44.56
CA ARG A 259 -19.06 3.19 -45.59
C ARG A 259 -18.43 4.45 -46.16
N ALA A 260 -17.80 5.26 -45.31
CA ALA A 260 -17.08 6.45 -45.74
C ALA A 260 -15.82 6.10 -46.54
N LEU A 261 -15.17 4.97 -46.23
CA LEU A 261 -14.04 4.44 -47.00
C LEU A 261 -14.48 3.87 -48.35
N ALA A 262 -15.61 3.17 -48.40
CA ALA A 262 -16.15 2.57 -49.62
C ALA A 262 -16.52 3.60 -50.70
N ARG A 263 -16.87 4.83 -50.28
CA ARG A 263 -17.19 5.96 -51.19
C ARG A 263 -15.96 6.59 -51.85
N LYS A 264 -14.74 6.32 -51.36
CA LYS A 264 -13.51 6.90 -51.92
C LYS A 264 -13.03 6.07 -53.12
N PRO A 265 -12.59 6.70 -54.23
CA PRO A 265 -11.90 5.99 -55.30
C PRO A 265 -10.69 5.22 -54.75
N GLY A 266 -10.64 3.91 -54.99
CA GLY A 266 -9.58 3.03 -54.45
C GLY A 266 -9.73 2.62 -52.98
N GLY A 267 -10.78 3.06 -52.27
CA GLY A 267 -10.99 2.82 -50.84
C GLY A 267 -11.53 1.43 -50.47
N LYS A 268 -11.85 0.58 -51.46
CA LYS A 268 -12.52 -0.71 -51.28
C LYS A 268 -11.79 -1.65 -50.33
N LEU A 269 -10.47 -1.82 -50.48
CA LEU A 269 -9.69 -2.72 -49.62
C LEU A 269 -9.65 -2.24 -48.16
N ALA A 270 -9.61 -0.93 -47.95
CA ALA A 270 -9.67 -0.32 -46.62
C ALA A 270 -11.05 -0.49 -45.98
N ALA A 271 -12.12 -0.34 -46.77
CA ALA A 271 -13.50 -0.58 -46.31
C ALA A 271 -13.72 -2.05 -45.88
N LEU A 272 -13.18 -3.03 -46.62
CA LEU A 272 -13.26 -4.44 -46.25
C LEU A 272 -12.62 -4.70 -44.88
N ARG A 273 -11.38 -4.22 -44.69
CA ARG A 273 -10.67 -4.39 -43.41
C ARG A 273 -11.40 -3.71 -42.26
N ALA A 274 -11.93 -2.51 -42.47
CA ALA A 274 -12.72 -1.79 -41.46
C ALA A 274 -14.04 -2.50 -41.12
N HIS A 275 -14.73 -3.09 -42.09
CA HIS A 275 -15.95 -3.89 -41.87
C HIS A 275 -15.65 -5.16 -41.05
N GLN A 276 -14.57 -5.88 -41.37
CA GLN A 276 -14.15 -7.06 -40.61
C GLN A 276 -13.82 -6.72 -39.16
N GLN A 277 -13.14 -5.59 -38.93
CA GLN A 277 -12.81 -5.11 -37.59
C GLN A 277 -14.05 -4.66 -36.80
N ALA A 278 -15.02 -4.00 -37.44
CA ALA A 278 -16.22 -3.48 -36.78
C ALA A 278 -17.27 -4.57 -36.46
N HIS A 279 -17.35 -5.62 -37.28
CA HIS A 279 -18.43 -6.62 -37.22
C HIS A 279 -17.95 -8.06 -36.99
N GLY A 280 -16.64 -8.28 -36.85
CA GLY A 280 -16.07 -9.63 -36.70
C GLY A 280 -16.33 -10.55 -37.90
N SER A 281 -16.62 -9.98 -39.07
CA SER A 281 -17.07 -10.73 -40.25
C SER A 281 -15.90 -11.40 -41.00
N THR A 282 -16.18 -12.53 -41.65
CA THR A 282 -15.23 -13.13 -42.61
C THR A 282 -14.97 -12.22 -43.81
N LEU A 283 -13.87 -12.45 -44.55
CA LEU A 283 -13.55 -11.66 -45.74
C LEU A 283 -14.65 -11.74 -46.81
N GLN A 284 -15.29 -12.91 -46.94
CA GLN A 284 -16.38 -13.12 -47.89
C GLN A 284 -17.64 -12.31 -47.51
N GLN A 285 -18.00 -12.30 -46.22
CA GLN A 285 -19.12 -11.50 -45.71
C GLN A 285 -18.86 -10.00 -45.82
N ALA A 286 -17.64 -9.54 -45.49
CA ALA A 286 -17.24 -8.15 -45.66
C ALA A 286 -17.28 -7.72 -47.14
N LYS A 287 -16.86 -8.61 -48.05
CA LYS A 287 -16.90 -8.37 -49.49
C LYS A 287 -18.33 -8.18 -50.00
N ALA A 288 -19.24 -9.08 -49.62
CA ALA A 288 -20.65 -8.96 -49.98
C ALA A 288 -21.24 -7.63 -49.48
N ALA A 289 -21.05 -7.28 -48.21
CA ALA A 289 -21.59 -6.07 -47.62
C ALA A 289 -21.04 -4.76 -48.24
N VAL A 290 -19.73 -4.72 -48.54
CA VAL A 290 -19.11 -3.56 -49.18
C VAL A 290 -19.55 -3.43 -50.65
N ASP A 291 -19.65 -4.54 -51.37
CA ASP A 291 -20.08 -4.53 -52.77
C ASP A 291 -21.55 -4.14 -52.89
N ASP A 292 -22.42 -4.67 -52.03
CA ASP A 292 -23.84 -4.29 -51.97
C ASP A 292 -24.01 -2.80 -51.67
N PHE A 293 -23.23 -2.27 -50.72
CA PHE A 293 -23.27 -0.84 -50.39
C PHE A 293 -22.83 0.06 -51.54
N ILE A 294 -21.75 -0.29 -52.24
CA ILE A 294 -21.24 0.45 -53.41
C ILE A 294 -22.26 0.40 -54.55
N ASN A 295 -22.88 -0.75 -54.78
CA ASN A 295 -23.90 -0.93 -55.83
C ASN A 295 -25.18 -0.14 -55.54
N GLN A 296 -25.58 -0.04 -54.26
CA GLN A 296 -26.74 0.74 -53.82
C GLN A 296 -26.47 2.26 -53.79
N ASN A 297 -25.19 2.67 -53.78
CA ASN A 297 -24.77 4.07 -53.68
C ASN A 297 -23.69 4.38 -54.72
N PRO A 298 -24.00 4.28 -56.03
CA PRO A 298 -23.03 4.62 -57.07
C PRO A 298 -22.58 6.07 -56.90
N ALA A 299 -21.28 6.33 -57.07
CA ALA A 299 -20.77 7.69 -57.04
C ALA A 299 -21.49 8.54 -58.11
N PRO A 300 -21.81 9.82 -57.82
CA PRO A 300 -22.42 10.69 -58.81
C PRO A 300 -21.50 10.75 -60.04
N THR A 301 -22.07 10.41 -61.19
CA THR A 301 -21.39 10.52 -62.49
C THR A 301 -21.16 12.02 -62.75
N PRO A 302 -19.97 12.45 -63.20
CA PRO A 302 -19.69 13.85 -63.52
C PRO A 302 -20.63 14.41 -64.61
#